data_AF-A0A2N2WVX9-F1
#
_entry.id   AF-A0A2N2WVX9-F1
#
_cell.length_a   1.000
_cell.length_b   1.000
_cell.length_c   1.000
_cell.angle_alpha   90.00
_cell.angle_beta   90.00
_cell.angle_gamma   90.00
#
_symmetry.space_group_name_H-M   'P 1'
#
loop_
_entity.id
_entity.type
_entity.pdbx_description
1 polymer ?
#
loop_
_entity_poly.entity_id
_entity_poly.type
_entity_poly.pdbx_seq_one_letter_code
_entity_poly.pdbx_strand_id
1 'polypeptide(L)'
;MEKLYQSPQFQEIENRISNTVTQVSNRGFDENEELYDDYSELIEKFEYKNAVIVGIYESYFPPKRHEFELQLITDIIEAVINSKLAMFTIGAAASGLIGDTFTNVVKKLLRKIIEGFKGQPNEEKKFKTILSDVEKIEKYFNDKEKEEIKVLVEKLGIEKERLIPLLKLLGYKAKKKKDKRFWIKNTGHNNV
;
A
#
# COMPACT_ATOMS: atom_id res chain seq x y z
N MET A 1 -17.33 -32.96 12.44
CA MET A 1 -16.43 -32.47 11.38
C MET A 1 -16.69 -33.16 10.03
N GLU A 2 -16.86 -34.49 9.96
CA GLU A 2 -17.15 -35.21 8.69
C GLU A 2 -18.35 -34.68 7.88
N LYS A 3 -19.43 -34.25 8.54
CA LYS A 3 -20.61 -33.70 7.84
C LYS A 3 -20.36 -32.38 7.11
N LEU A 4 -19.32 -31.61 7.48
CA LEU A 4 -19.01 -30.31 6.88
C LEU A 4 -18.35 -30.48 5.51
N TYR A 5 -17.48 -31.47 5.37
CA TYR A 5 -16.82 -31.88 4.11
C TYR A 5 -17.79 -32.55 3.11
N GLN A 6 -18.90 -33.10 3.61
CA GLN A 6 -19.95 -33.69 2.78
C GLN A 6 -21.00 -32.66 2.31
N SER A 7 -20.88 -31.39 2.74
CA SER A 7 -21.82 -30.37 2.32
C SER A 7 -21.65 -30.06 0.82
N PRO A 8 -22.75 -29.85 0.07
CA PRO A 8 -22.66 -29.48 -1.35
C PRO A 8 -21.80 -28.23 -1.61
N GLN A 9 -21.86 -27.26 -0.69
CA GLN A 9 -21.08 -26.02 -0.76
C GLN A 9 -19.58 -26.28 -0.64
N PHE A 10 -19.16 -27.19 0.24
CA PHE A 10 -17.75 -27.56 0.38
C PHE A 10 -17.25 -28.27 -0.87
N GLN A 11 -18.03 -29.23 -1.40
CA GLN A 11 -17.69 -29.96 -2.62
C GLN A 11 -17.59 -29.04 -3.85
N GLU A 12 -18.45 -28.04 -3.96
CA GLU A 12 -18.38 -27.04 -5.02
C GLU A 12 -17.07 -26.23 -4.97
N ILE A 13 -16.66 -25.80 -3.77
CA ILE A 13 -15.39 -25.10 -3.56
C ILE A 13 -14.20 -26.00 -3.91
N GLU A 14 -14.22 -27.25 -3.46
CA GLU A 14 -13.16 -28.24 -3.76
C GLU A 14 -13.01 -28.45 -5.27
N ASN A 15 -14.12 -28.60 -5.99
CA ASN A 15 -14.12 -28.74 -7.44
C ASN A 15 -13.57 -27.48 -8.13
N ARG A 16 -13.95 -26.28 -7.67
CA ARG A 16 -13.39 -25.01 -8.19
C ARG A 16 -11.88 -24.91 -7.97
N ILE A 17 -11.38 -25.33 -6.81
CA ILE A 17 -9.95 -25.35 -6.50
C ILE A 17 -9.23 -26.29 -7.47
N SER A 18 -9.70 -27.54 -7.57
CA SER A 18 -9.12 -28.55 -8.47
C SER A 18 -9.08 -28.07 -9.92
N ASN A 19 -10.18 -27.50 -10.41
CA ASN A 19 -10.24 -26.94 -11.76
C ASN A 19 -9.23 -25.80 -11.97
N THR A 20 -9.08 -24.92 -10.98
CA THR A 20 -8.10 -23.82 -11.03
C THR A 20 -6.69 -24.38 -11.10
N VAL A 21 -6.34 -25.35 -10.24
CA VAL A 21 -5.02 -25.99 -10.23
C VAL A 21 -4.75 -26.65 -11.57
N THR A 22 -5.67 -27.45 -12.10
CA THR A 22 -5.52 -28.10 -13.41
C THR A 22 -5.32 -27.08 -14.54
N GLN A 23 -6.11 -26.00 -14.55
CA GLN A 23 -5.96 -24.95 -15.56
C GLN A 23 -4.60 -24.26 -15.48
N VAL A 24 -4.11 -23.94 -14.28
CA VAL A 24 -2.79 -23.34 -14.07
C VAL A 24 -1.67 -24.31 -14.46
N SER A 25 -1.75 -25.57 -14.02
CA SER A 25 -0.77 -26.60 -14.38
C SER A 25 -0.69 -26.83 -15.89
N ASN A 26 -1.83 -26.76 -16.61
CA ASN A 26 -1.86 -26.93 -18.06
C ASN A 26 -1.32 -25.71 -18.83
N ARG A 27 -1.56 -24.50 -18.30
CA ARG A 27 -1.08 -23.25 -18.92
C ARG A 27 0.39 -22.97 -18.60
N GLY A 28 0.92 -23.57 -17.54
CA GLY A 28 2.21 -23.21 -16.97
C GLY A 28 2.12 -21.94 -16.12
N PHE A 29 3.16 -21.69 -15.34
CA PHE A 29 3.34 -20.40 -14.67
C PHE A 29 4.04 -19.46 -15.63
N ASP A 30 3.64 -18.19 -15.63
CA ASP A 30 4.45 -17.16 -16.25
C ASP A 30 5.74 -17.01 -15.41
N GLU A 31 6.86 -17.52 -15.93
CA GLU A 31 8.17 -17.41 -15.32
C GLU A 31 8.84 -16.05 -15.58
N ASN A 32 8.13 -15.10 -16.22
CA ASN A 32 8.59 -13.72 -16.25
C ASN A 32 8.72 -13.23 -14.80
N GLU A 33 9.95 -13.18 -14.29
CA GLU A 33 10.25 -12.56 -13.02
C GLU A 33 9.87 -11.07 -13.14
N GLU A 34 8.68 -10.70 -12.69
CA GLU A 34 8.38 -9.30 -12.38
C GLU A 34 9.48 -8.82 -11.44
N LEU A 35 10.36 -7.96 -11.95
CA LEU A 35 11.54 -7.51 -11.23
C LEU A 35 11.14 -6.73 -9.96
N TYR A 36 9.92 -6.18 -9.93
CA TYR A 36 9.38 -5.32 -8.89
C TYR A 36 7.84 -5.39 -8.83
N ASP A 37 7.28 -5.39 -7.61
CA ASP A 37 5.90 -4.99 -7.37
C ASP A 37 5.84 -3.44 -7.40
N ASP A 38 5.28 -2.83 -8.44
CA ASP A 38 5.09 -1.37 -8.50
C ASP A 38 3.75 -0.95 -7.88
N TYR A 39 3.77 -0.48 -6.62
CA TYR A 39 2.54 -0.08 -5.94
C TYR A 39 1.92 1.21 -6.46
N SER A 40 2.60 1.98 -7.30
CA SER A 40 1.95 3.10 -8.00
C SER A 40 0.98 2.62 -9.09
N GLU A 41 1.18 1.42 -9.62
CA GLU A 41 0.29 0.74 -10.56
C GLU A 41 -0.67 -0.21 -9.84
N LEU A 42 -0.15 -1.02 -8.91
CA LEU A 42 -0.96 -2.04 -8.24
C LEU A 42 -2.08 -1.44 -7.40
N ILE A 43 -1.91 -0.26 -6.80
CA ILE A 43 -2.93 0.36 -5.94
C ILE A 43 -4.23 0.70 -6.70
N GLU A 44 -4.22 0.74 -8.03
CA GLU A 44 -5.43 0.90 -8.84
C GLU A 44 -6.30 -0.36 -8.87
N LYS A 45 -5.70 -1.54 -8.66
CA LYS A 45 -6.41 -2.81 -8.59
C LYS A 45 -7.16 -2.92 -7.26
N PHE A 46 -8.43 -3.36 -7.32
CA PHE A 46 -9.35 -3.41 -6.18
C PHE A 46 -8.77 -4.15 -4.97
N GLU A 47 -8.12 -5.29 -5.19
CA GLU A 47 -7.56 -6.15 -4.16
C GLU A 47 -6.43 -5.46 -3.40
N TYR A 48 -5.55 -4.77 -4.12
CA TYR A 48 -4.41 -4.06 -3.55
C TYR A 48 -4.86 -2.78 -2.86
N LYS A 49 -5.79 -2.03 -3.47
CA LYS A 49 -6.44 -0.88 -2.84
C LYS A 49 -6.98 -1.24 -1.45
N ASN A 50 -7.80 -2.28 -1.38
CA ASN A 50 -8.41 -2.73 -0.13
C ASN A 50 -7.35 -3.24 0.87
N ALA A 51 -6.33 -3.97 0.40
CA ALA A 51 -5.26 -4.44 1.27
C ALA A 51 -4.47 -3.27 1.92
N VAL A 52 -4.27 -2.17 1.19
CA VAL A 52 -3.62 -0.96 1.74
C VAL A 52 -4.54 -0.25 2.73
N ILE A 53 -5.83 -0.07 2.39
CA ILE A 53 -6.84 0.52 3.29
C ILE A 53 -6.86 -0.22 4.62
N VAL A 54 -7.08 -1.54 4.59
CA VAL A 54 -7.18 -2.37 5.79
C VAL A 54 -5.84 -2.40 6.54
N GLY A 55 -4.71 -2.49 5.83
CA GLY A 55 -3.40 -2.50 6.46
C GLY A 55 -3.11 -1.22 7.26
N ILE A 56 -3.44 -0.04 6.74
CA ILE A 56 -3.30 1.22 7.48
C ILE A 56 -4.31 1.25 8.64
N TYR A 57 -5.56 0.87 8.38
CA TYR A 57 -6.62 0.89 9.39
C TYR A 57 -6.28 0.02 10.62
N GLU A 58 -5.82 -1.19 10.39
CA GLU A 58 -5.47 -2.12 11.47
C GLU A 58 -4.24 -1.67 12.26
N SER A 59 -3.28 -1.02 11.60
CA SER A 59 -1.99 -0.67 12.20
C SER A 59 -2.00 0.64 12.97
N TYR A 60 -2.95 1.54 12.70
CA TYR A 60 -3.02 2.87 13.34
C TYR A 60 -4.21 3.07 14.28
N PHE A 61 -5.28 2.25 14.16
CA PHE A 61 -6.52 2.43 14.93
C PHE A 61 -6.88 1.29 15.92
N PRO A 62 -5.95 0.46 16.45
CA PRO A 62 -6.32 -0.50 17.50
C PRO A 62 -6.47 0.19 18.88
N PRO A 63 -7.28 -0.35 19.83
CA PRO A 63 -8.22 -1.46 19.69
C PRO A 63 -9.67 -1.03 19.39
N LYS A 64 -10.02 0.24 19.65
CA LYS A 64 -11.35 0.80 19.34
C LYS A 64 -11.30 1.43 17.96
N ARG A 65 -11.92 0.73 17.04
CA ARG A 65 -12.00 1.05 15.62
C ARG A 65 -13.35 1.69 15.30
N HIS A 66 -13.32 2.78 14.58
CA HIS A 66 -14.52 3.48 14.13
C HIS A 66 -14.62 3.44 12.61
N GLU A 67 -15.85 3.43 12.10
CA GLU A 67 -16.12 3.39 10.65
C GLU A 67 -15.59 4.64 9.93
N PHE A 68 -15.67 5.80 10.57
CA PHE A 68 -15.20 7.05 9.97
C PHE A 68 -13.69 7.03 9.70
N GLU A 69 -12.89 6.36 10.52
CA GLU A 69 -11.44 6.25 10.33
C GLU A 69 -11.15 5.46 9.04
N LEU A 70 -11.86 4.36 8.82
CA LEU A 70 -11.77 3.56 7.60
C LEU A 70 -12.18 4.39 6.37
N GLN A 71 -13.27 5.17 6.47
CA GLN A 71 -13.71 6.06 5.39
C GLN A 71 -12.64 7.12 5.07
N LEU A 72 -12.05 7.76 6.09
CA LEU A 72 -11.01 8.77 5.88
C LEU A 72 -9.74 8.19 5.21
N ILE A 73 -9.35 6.97 5.58
CA ILE A 73 -8.23 6.28 4.89
C ILE A 73 -8.61 5.91 3.45
N THR A 74 -9.85 5.48 3.22
CA THR A 74 -10.38 5.21 1.87
C THR A 74 -10.31 6.46 1.00
N ASP A 75 -10.78 7.61 1.51
CA ASP A 75 -10.77 8.88 0.79
C ASP A 75 -9.34 9.35 0.46
N ILE A 76 -8.36 9.12 1.35
CA ILE A 76 -6.94 9.40 1.08
C ILE A 76 -6.44 8.57 -0.11
N ILE A 77 -6.74 7.26 -0.11
CA ILE A 77 -6.28 6.34 -1.15
C ILE A 77 -6.94 6.66 -2.50
N GLU A 78 -8.23 6.96 -2.52
CA GLU A 78 -8.93 7.37 -3.73
C GLU A 78 -8.37 8.68 -4.29
N ALA A 79 -8.05 9.65 -3.43
CA ALA A 79 -7.40 10.88 -3.85
C ALA A 79 -6.00 10.64 -4.44
N VAL A 80 -5.22 9.71 -3.88
CA VAL A 80 -3.92 9.31 -4.42
C VAL A 80 -4.08 8.72 -5.83
N ILE A 81 -4.99 7.75 -6.01
CA ILE A 81 -5.28 7.13 -7.32
C ILE A 81 -5.72 8.20 -8.34
N ASN A 82 -6.66 9.07 -7.95
CA ASN A 82 -7.17 10.12 -8.84
C ASN A 82 -6.11 11.18 -9.19
N SER A 83 -5.15 11.44 -8.28
CA SER A 83 -4.03 12.35 -8.56
C SER A 83 -3.12 11.84 -9.67
N LYS A 84 -2.95 10.51 -9.77
CA LYS A 84 -2.20 9.87 -10.86
C LYS A 84 -2.88 10.12 -12.21
N LEU A 85 -4.18 9.86 -12.29
CA LEU A 85 -4.97 10.11 -13.51
C LEU A 85 -4.87 11.59 -13.95
N ALA A 86 -4.99 12.53 -13.00
CA ALA A 86 -4.83 13.94 -13.29
C ALA A 86 -3.42 14.26 -13.85
N MET A 87 -2.35 13.70 -13.29
CA MET A 87 -0.98 13.86 -13.82
C MET A 87 -0.81 13.30 -15.23
N PHE A 88 -1.42 12.16 -15.54
CA PHE A 88 -1.42 11.61 -16.91
C PHE A 88 -2.12 12.56 -17.89
N THR A 89 -3.27 13.13 -17.51
CA THR A 89 -4.01 14.05 -18.39
C THR A 89 -3.26 15.35 -18.71
N ILE A 90 -2.39 15.82 -17.82
CA ILE A 90 -1.59 17.04 -18.01
C ILE A 90 -0.16 16.75 -18.53
N GLY A 91 0.15 15.51 -18.91
CA GLY A 91 1.45 15.13 -19.48
C GLY A 91 2.62 15.07 -18.49
N ALA A 92 2.36 15.22 -17.18
CA ALA A 92 3.39 15.24 -16.13
C ALA A 92 3.91 13.85 -15.75
N ALA A 93 3.23 12.78 -16.16
CA ALA A 93 3.65 11.40 -15.88
C ALA A 93 5.06 11.07 -16.43
N ALA A 94 5.49 11.77 -17.49
CA ALA A 94 6.80 11.59 -18.10
C ALA A 94 7.98 12.10 -17.25
N SER A 95 7.74 12.92 -16.21
CA SER A 95 8.81 13.55 -15.43
C SER A 95 9.25 12.76 -14.18
N GLY A 96 8.63 11.59 -13.93
CA GLY A 96 9.05 10.70 -12.84
C GLY A 96 8.78 11.16 -11.42
N LEU A 97 7.83 12.09 -11.22
CA LEU A 97 7.44 12.69 -9.93
C LEU A 97 6.28 11.95 -9.21
N ILE A 98 5.99 10.70 -9.59
CA ILE A 98 4.78 10.00 -9.09
C ILE A 98 4.85 9.79 -7.56
N GLY A 99 5.96 9.31 -7.03
CA GLY A 99 6.12 9.07 -5.59
C GLY A 99 6.03 10.36 -4.73
N ASP A 100 6.61 11.46 -5.22
CA ASP A 100 6.53 12.76 -4.54
C ASP A 100 5.11 13.32 -4.57
N THR A 101 4.38 13.10 -5.67
CA THR A 101 2.98 13.52 -5.78
C THR A 101 2.11 12.76 -4.80
N PHE A 102 2.25 11.44 -4.72
CA PHE A 102 1.48 10.61 -3.78
C PHE A 102 1.74 11.07 -2.34
N THR A 103 3.01 11.27 -2.00
CA THR A 103 3.43 11.78 -0.69
C THR A 103 2.82 13.13 -0.36
N ASN A 104 2.85 14.07 -1.30
CA ASN A 104 2.29 15.41 -1.11
C ASN A 104 0.75 15.39 -0.95
N VAL A 105 0.05 14.57 -1.73
CA VAL A 105 -1.41 14.38 -1.62
C VAL A 105 -1.76 13.83 -0.25
N VAL A 106 -1.09 12.77 0.19
CA VAL A 106 -1.30 12.15 1.50
C VAL A 106 -1.06 13.16 2.62
N LYS A 107 0.07 13.88 2.61
CA LYS A 107 0.39 14.90 3.62
C LYS A 107 -0.65 16.02 3.66
N LYS A 108 -1.10 16.51 2.50
CA LYS A 108 -2.12 17.56 2.40
C LYS A 108 -3.45 17.10 3.04
N LEU A 109 -3.89 15.89 2.74
CA LEU A 109 -5.15 15.35 3.26
C LEU A 109 -5.07 15.03 4.75
N LEU A 110 -3.97 14.43 5.21
CA LEU A 110 -3.74 14.22 6.64
C LEU A 110 -3.78 15.52 7.43
N ARG A 111 -3.14 16.59 6.94
CA ARG A 111 -3.21 17.92 7.58
C ARG A 111 -4.64 18.47 7.62
N LYS A 112 -5.42 18.29 6.54
CA LYS A 112 -6.84 18.69 6.50
C LYS A 112 -7.66 17.93 7.54
N ILE A 113 -7.45 16.62 7.67
CA ILE A 113 -8.11 15.77 8.67
C ILE A 113 -7.74 16.20 10.08
N ILE A 114 -6.45 16.44 10.34
CA ILE A 114 -5.95 16.90 11.63
C ILE A 114 -6.59 18.24 12.03
N GLU A 115 -6.70 19.21 11.11
CA GLU A 115 -7.40 20.47 11.39
C GLU A 115 -8.91 20.24 11.62
N GLY A 116 -9.52 19.31 10.90
CA GLY A 116 -10.93 18.92 11.11
C GLY A 116 -11.20 18.32 12.50
N PHE A 117 -10.19 17.68 13.11
CA PHE A 117 -10.26 17.15 14.47
C PHE A 117 -9.77 18.12 15.55
N LYS A 118 -9.55 19.40 15.22
CA LYS A 118 -9.07 20.39 16.20
C LYS A 118 -9.93 20.42 17.46
N GLY A 119 -9.30 20.20 18.61
CA GLY A 119 -9.98 20.09 19.91
C GLY A 119 -10.39 18.67 20.30
N GLN A 120 -10.09 17.67 19.46
CA GLN A 120 -10.27 16.24 19.73
C GLN A 120 -8.89 15.56 19.76
N PRO A 121 -8.12 15.71 20.86
CA PRO A 121 -6.69 15.38 20.89
C PRO A 121 -6.38 13.91 20.60
N ASN A 122 -7.29 12.99 20.94
CA ASN A 122 -7.11 11.57 20.65
C ASN A 122 -7.19 11.27 19.15
N GLU A 123 -8.16 11.88 18.45
CA GLU A 123 -8.32 11.71 17.01
C GLU A 123 -7.20 12.43 16.25
N GLU A 124 -6.90 13.67 16.64
CA GLU A 124 -5.74 14.39 16.08
C GLU A 124 -4.45 13.57 16.19
N LYS A 125 -4.19 12.95 17.36
CA LYS A 125 -2.97 12.20 17.61
C LYS A 125 -2.81 11.03 16.64
N LYS A 126 -3.88 10.26 16.38
CA LYS A 126 -3.85 9.13 15.44
C LYS A 126 -3.38 9.56 14.05
N PHE A 127 -3.99 10.60 13.49
CA PHE A 127 -3.62 11.12 12.17
C PHE A 127 -2.27 11.86 12.17
N LYS A 128 -1.90 12.52 13.27
CA LYS A 128 -0.54 13.07 13.47
C LYS A 128 0.54 11.98 13.45
N THR A 129 0.26 10.80 14.01
CA THR A 129 1.18 9.66 13.94
C THR A 129 1.37 9.19 12.51
N ILE A 130 0.29 9.03 11.73
CA ILE A 130 0.39 8.67 10.30
C ILE A 130 1.22 9.71 9.54
N LEU A 131 0.92 11.01 9.73
CA LEU A 131 1.65 12.10 9.08
C LEU A 131 3.14 12.08 9.43
N SER A 132 3.47 11.90 10.71
CA SER A 132 4.86 11.81 11.16
C SER A 132 5.60 10.64 10.52
N ASP A 133 4.97 9.48 10.41
CA ASP A 133 5.56 8.30 9.79
C ASP A 133 5.76 8.49 8.28
N VAL A 134 4.82 9.13 7.58
CA VAL A 134 4.97 9.52 6.17
C VAL A 134 6.13 10.51 5.99
N GLU A 135 6.25 11.52 6.84
CA GLU A 135 7.33 12.52 6.78
C GLU A 135 8.71 11.90 7.05
N LYS A 136 8.80 10.89 7.94
CA LYS A 136 10.04 10.13 8.16
C LYS A 136 10.44 9.32 6.91
N ILE A 137 9.47 8.65 6.27
CA ILE A 137 9.71 7.88 5.04
C ILE A 137 10.20 8.82 3.92
N GLU A 138 9.49 9.91 3.67
CA GLU A 138 9.84 10.92 2.67
C GLU A 138 11.26 11.44 2.90
N LYS A 139 11.57 11.89 4.14
CA LYS A 139 12.89 12.41 4.49
C LYS A 139 13.99 11.38 4.24
N TYR A 140 13.76 10.12 4.61
CA TYR A 140 14.76 9.06 4.43
C TYR A 140 15.08 8.79 2.96
N PHE A 141 14.05 8.75 2.10
CA PHE A 141 14.20 8.46 0.68
C PHE A 141 14.52 9.68 -0.19
N ASN A 142 14.65 10.87 0.39
CA ASN A 142 15.21 12.03 -0.33
C ASN A 142 16.70 11.85 -0.65
N ASP A 143 17.43 11.13 0.21
CA ASP A 143 18.88 10.89 0.07
C ASP A 143 19.21 9.43 -0.31
N LYS A 144 18.20 8.58 -0.46
CA LYS A 144 18.33 7.14 -0.67
C LYS A 144 17.33 6.67 -1.72
N GLU A 145 17.80 5.96 -2.73
CA GLU A 145 16.90 5.40 -3.76
C GLU A 145 16.25 4.08 -3.31
N LYS A 146 16.97 3.30 -2.50
CA LYS A 146 16.61 1.91 -2.18
C LYS A 146 17.09 1.50 -0.78
N GLU A 147 16.27 0.74 -0.07
CA GLU A 147 16.67 0.13 1.22
C GLU A 147 15.93 -1.19 1.52
N GLU A 148 16.55 -2.07 2.30
CA GLU A 148 15.93 -3.29 2.83
C GLU A 148 14.89 -2.96 3.92
N ILE A 149 13.75 -3.66 3.92
CA ILE A 149 12.68 -3.41 4.92
C ILE A 149 13.16 -3.47 6.37
N LYS A 150 14.09 -4.39 6.69
CA LYS A 150 14.64 -4.52 8.03
C LYS A 150 15.40 -3.26 8.46
N VAL A 151 16.19 -2.69 7.55
CA VAL A 151 16.96 -1.47 7.79
C VAL A 151 16.02 -0.27 7.91
N LEU A 152 14.96 -0.19 7.09
CA LEU A 152 13.96 0.87 7.21
C LEU A 152 13.26 0.87 8.58
N VAL A 153 12.84 -0.31 9.07
CA VAL A 153 12.23 -0.44 10.40
C VAL A 153 13.16 0.12 11.49
N GLU A 154 14.44 -0.27 11.44
CA GLU A 154 15.46 0.19 12.39
C GLU A 154 15.72 1.71 12.29
N LYS A 155 15.93 2.22 11.08
CA LYS A 155 16.30 3.63 10.85
C LYS A 155 15.15 4.61 11.07
N LEU A 156 13.92 4.21 10.75
CA LEU A 156 12.75 5.07 10.89
C LEU A 156 12.10 4.94 12.27
N GLY A 157 12.38 3.85 13.01
CA GLY A 157 11.68 3.53 14.25
C GLY A 157 10.19 3.32 14.03
N ILE A 158 9.81 2.78 12.86
CA ILE A 158 8.42 2.49 12.48
C ILE A 158 8.29 0.97 12.40
N GLU A 159 7.32 0.42 13.13
CA GLU A 159 7.03 -1.01 13.08
C GLU A 159 6.67 -1.46 11.66
N LYS A 160 7.03 -2.69 11.31
CA LYS A 160 6.90 -3.21 9.96
C LYS A 160 5.44 -3.18 9.46
N GLU A 161 4.51 -3.43 10.37
CA GLU A 161 3.06 -3.47 10.17
C GLU A 161 2.52 -2.08 9.78
N ARG A 162 3.08 -1.01 10.35
CA ARG A 162 2.77 0.38 9.94
C ARG A 162 3.51 0.79 8.68
N LEU A 163 4.78 0.43 8.57
CA LEU A 163 5.66 0.88 7.50
C LEU A 163 5.26 0.33 6.12
N ILE A 164 4.94 -0.96 6.02
CA ILE A 164 4.66 -1.59 4.72
C ILE A 164 3.41 -0.98 4.05
N PRO A 165 2.24 -0.85 4.72
CA PRO A 165 1.08 -0.21 4.12
C PRO A 165 1.34 1.23 3.69
N LEU A 166 2.15 1.99 4.44
CA LEU A 166 2.53 3.34 4.03
C LEU A 166 3.41 3.35 2.78
N LEU A 167 4.41 2.47 2.67
CA LEU A 167 5.24 2.38 1.46
C LEU A 167 4.40 2.04 0.22
N LYS A 168 3.40 1.16 0.38
CA LYS A 168 2.43 0.84 -0.68
C LYS A 168 1.56 2.05 -1.05
N LEU A 169 0.99 2.73 -0.05
CA LEU A 169 0.18 3.94 -0.24
C LEU A 169 0.95 5.02 -1.02
N LEU A 170 2.23 5.19 -0.68
CA LEU A 170 3.09 6.21 -1.29
C LEU A 170 3.64 5.78 -2.66
N GLY A 171 3.23 4.62 -3.19
CA GLY A 171 3.57 4.17 -4.55
C GLY A 171 5.01 3.68 -4.72
N TYR A 172 5.65 3.21 -3.65
CA TYR A 172 7.01 2.66 -3.71
C TYR A 172 7.03 1.30 -4.40
N LYS A 173 8.15 0.96 -5.02
CA LYS A 173 8.37 -0.36 -5.64
C LYS A 173 8.95 -1.34 -4.62
N ALA A 174 8.51 -2.59 -4.62
CA ALA A 174 9.10 -3.65 -3.81
C ALA A 174 9.83 -4.67 -4.68
N LYS A 175 11.11 -4.94 -4.39
CA LYS A 175 11.89 -6.01 -5.02
C LYS A 175 12.14 -7.14 -4.04
N LYS A 176 11.77 -8.37 -4.40
CA LYS A 176 12.26 -9.56 -3.71
C LYS A 176 13.59 -9.99 -4.33
N LYS A 177 14.61 -10.23 -3.51
CA LYS A 177 15.89 -10.81 -3.92
C LYS A 177 16.29 -11.86 -2.90
N LYS A 178 16.17 -13.14 -3.26
CA LYS A 178 16.28 -14.28 -2.32
C LYS A 178 15.30 -14.07 -1.15
N ASP A 179 15.77 -14.13 0.09
CA ASP A 179 14.96 -13.96 1.30
C ASP A 179 14.79 -12.50 1.75
N LYS A 180 15.30 -11.54 0.95
CA LYS A 180 15.26 -10.11 1.28
C LYS A 180 14.22 -9.37 0.45
N ARG A 181 13.58 -8.37 1.07
CA ARG A 181 12.68 -7.43 0.41
C ARG A 181 13.23 -6.02 0.50
N PHE A 182 13.43 -5.40 -0.65
CA PHE A 182 13.89 -4.03 -0.78
C PHE A 182 12.76 -3.14 -1.26
N TRP A 183 12.74 -1.90 -0.79
CA TRP A 183 11.81 -0.86 -1.20
C TRP A 183 12.57 0.24 -1.92
N ILE A 184 11.99 0.74 -3.01
CA ILE A 184 12.61 1.69 -3.92
C ILE A 184 11.63 2.83 -4.14
N LYS A 185 12.10 4.07 -3.97
CA LYS A 185 11.30 5.26 -4.28
C LYS A 185 10.97 5.25 -5.77
N ASN A 186 9.72 5.46 -6.14
CA ASN A 186 9.34 5.58 -7.55
C ASN A 186 9.72 6.97 -8.06
N THR A 187 11.01 7.18 -8.28
CA THR A 187 11.55 8.23 -9.14
C THR A 187 11.48 7.64 -10.56
N GLY A 188 10.76 8.26 -11.49
CA GLY A 188 10.51 7.68 -12.83
C GLY A 188 11.73 7.55 -13.75
N HIS A 189 12.93 7.36 -13.20
CA HIS A 189 14.08 6.85 -13.92
C HIS A 189 13.88 5.36 -14.18
N ASN A 190 13.30 5.08 -15.35
CA ASN A 190 13.55 3.83 -16.05
C ASN A 190 15.06 3.76 -16.32
N ASN A 191 15.78 2.99 -15.52
CA ASN A 191 17.05 2.46 -15.98
C ASN A 191 16.73 1.43 -17.07
N VAL A 192 16.91 1.88 -18.31
CA VAL A 192 17.27 1.04 -19.45
C VAL A 192 18.46 0.16 -19.06
#